data_AF-A0A941JEB2-F1
#
_entry.id   AF-A0A941JEB2-F1
#
_cell.length_a   1.000
_cell.length_b   1.000
_cell.length_c   1.000
_cell.angle_alpha   90.00
_cell.angle_beta   90.00
_cell.angle_gamma   90.00
#
_symmetry.space_group_name_H-M   'P 1'
#
loop_
_entity.id
_entity.type
_entity.pdbx_description
1 polymer ?
#
loop_
_entity_poly.entity_id
_entity_poly.type
_entity_poly.pdbx_seq_one_letter_code
_entity_poly.pdbx_strand_id
1 'polypeptide(L)'
;GLNLQYAVQESPDGLAQAFLIGEQFIGNDLSALVLGDNIFYGHDFHLLLNAANQRPNGASIFAYHVHDPERYGVAEFDGDGKVLSLEEKPQSPKSNYAVTGLYF
;
A
#
# COMPACT_ATOMS: atom_id res chain seq x y z
N GLY A 1 -17.54 -18.29 -4.45
CA GLY A 1 -17.98 -17.44 -5.57
C GLY A 1 -17.01 -16.30 -5.78
N LEU A 2 -15.74 -16.61 -6.01
CA LEU A 2 -14.69 -15.66 -6.38
C LEU A 2 -14.10 -16.12 -7.71
N ASN A 3 -13.54 -15.19 -8.48
CA ASN A 3 -12.74 -15.52 -9.65
C ASN A 3 -11.27 -15.28 -9.31
N LEU A 4 -10.54 -16.36 -9.03
CA LEU A 4 -9.13 -16.30 -8.65
C LEU A 4 -8.28 -16.65 -9.87
N GLN A 5 -7.28 -15.84 -10.15
CA GLN A 5 -6.27 -16.08 -11.18
C GLN A 5 -4.88 -16.10 -10.55
N TYR A 6 -3.96 -16.78 -11.21
CA TYR A 6 -2.61 -16.98 -10.71
C TYR A 6 -1.61 -16.62 -11.81
N ALA A 7 -0.54 -15.94 -11.42
CA ALA A 7 0.59 -15.63 -12.28
C ALA A 7 1.88 -15.85 -11.49
N VAL A 8 2.98 -16.14 -12.20
CA VAL A 8 4.30 -16.36 -11.60
C VAL A 8 5.10 -15.07 -11.67
N GLN A 9 5.78 -14.74 -10.58
CA GLN A 9 6.87 -13.77 -10.55
C GLN A 9 8.18 -14.57 -10.60
N GLU A 10 8.88 -14.53 -11.74
CA GLU A 10 10.09 -15.34 -11.98
C GLU A 10 11.26 -14.97 -11.05
N SER A 11 11.36 -13.69 -10.66
CA SER A 11 12.38 -13.16 -9.76
C SER A 11 11.79 -12.06 -8.87
N PRO A 12 12.18 -11.94 -7.59
CA PRO A 12 11.64 -10.93 -6.68
C PRO A 12 12.23 -9.54 -6.92
N ASP A 13 11.93 -8.94 -8.09
CA ASP A 13 12.54 -7.68 -8.53
C ASP A 13 11.86 -6.42 -7.95
N GLY A 14 10.85 -6.61 -7.10
CA GLY A 14 10.17 -5.54 -6.36
C GLY A 14 8.65 -5.57 -6.48
N LEU A 15 7.99 -4.82 -5.59
CA LEU A 15 6.53 -4.82 -5.48
C LEU A 15 5.81 -4.30 -6.73
N ALA A 16 6.39 -3.30 -7.39
CA ALA A 16 5.81 -2.70 -8.59
C ALA A 16 5.69 -3.70 -9.76
N GLN A 17 6.47 -4.79 -9.75
CA GLN A 17 6.39 -5.85 -10.76
C GLN A 17 5.02 -6.53 -10.77
N ALA A 18 4.24 -6.47 -9.69
CA ALA A 18 2.87 -6.97 -9.64
C ALA A 18 1.98 -6.31 -10.71
N PHE A 19 2.17 -5.02 -11.00
CA PHE A 19 1.40 -4.31 -12.02
C PHE A 19 1.83 -4.65 -13.44
N LEU A 20 3.08 -5.08 -13.64
CA LEU A 20 3.56 -5.58 -14.93
C LEU A 20 3.03 -6.98 -15.19
N ILE A 21 3.13 -7.87 -14.21
CA ILE A 21 2.61 -9.24 -14.29
C ILE A 21 1.09 -9.25 -14.44
N GLY A 22 0.41 -8.37 -13.70
CA GLY A 22 -1.04 -8.24 -13.67
C GLY A 22 -1.62 -7.29 -14.73
N GLU A 23 -0.83 -6.72 -15.64
CA GLU A 23 -1.28 -5.69 -16.59
C GLU A 23 -2.56 -6.10 -17.33
N GLN A 24 -2.56 -7.29 -17.93
CA GLN A 24 -3.71 -7.80 -18.67
C GLN A 24 -4.90 -8.15 -17.76
N PHE A 25 -4.63 -8.54 -16.51
CA PHE A 25 -5.67 -8.83 -15.52
C PHE A 25 -6.37 -7.55 -15.05
N ILE A 26 -5.60 -6.46 -14.86
CA ILE A 26 -6.11 -5.16 -14.42
C ILE A 26 -6.86 -4.46 -15.56
N GLY A 27 -6.31 -4.47 -16.77
CA GLY A 27 -6.94 -3.83 -17.92
C GLY A 27 -7.16 -2.34 -17.70
N ASN A 28 -8.42 -1.90 -17.73
CA ASN A 28 -8.83 -0.51 -17.50
C ASN A 28 -9.54 -0.29 -16.16
N ASP A 29 -9.55 -1.31 -15.28
CA ASP A 29 -10.23 -1.25 -14.00
C ASP A 29 -9.33 -0.64 -12.91
N LEU A 30 -9.95 -0.17 -11.82
CA LEU A 30 -9.23 0.16 -10.60
C LEU A 30 -8.68 -1.13 -9.97
N SER A 31 -7.55 -1.02 -9.27
CA SER A 31 -6.89 -2.16 -8.65
C SER A 31 -6.53 -1.87 -7.20
N ALA A 32 -6.38 -2.92 -6.41
CA ALA A 32 -5.80 -2.83 -5.07
C ALA A 32 -4.73 -3.92 -4.94
N LEU A 33 -3.61 -3.57 -4.32
CA LEU A 33 -2.50 -4.47 -4.05
C LEU A 33 -2.38 -4.69 -2.54
N VAL A 34 -2.26 -5.94 -2.13
CA VAL A 34 -1.98 -6.33 -0.74
C VAL A 34 -0.81 -7.30 -0.71
N LEU A 35 0.11 -7.11 0.24
CA LEU A 35 1.20 -8.05 0.48
C LEU A 35 0.68 -9.28 1.22
N GLY A 36 1.04 -10.48 0.73
CA GLY A 36 0.49 -11.74 1.22
C GLY A 36 0.85 -12.11 2.67
N ASP A 37 1.81 -11.40 3.27
CA ASP A 37 2.28 -11.58 4.64
C ASP A 37 1.75 -10.50 5.62
N ASN A 38 0.92 -9.57 5.15
CA ASN A 38 0.39 -8.49 5.98
C ASN A 38 -0.91 -8.92 6.68
N ILE A 39 -1.00 -8.65 7.98
CA ILE A 39 -2.18 -8.93 8.80
C ILE A 39 -2.77 -7.61 9.29
N PHE A 40 -4.04 -7.37 8.94
CA PHE A 40 -4.80 -6.20 9.37
C PHE A 40 -5.96 -6.62 10.27
N TYR A 41 -6.11 -5.93 11.40
CA TYR A 41 -7.22 -6.15 12.33
C TYR A 41 -7.60 -4.85 13.03
N GLY A 42 -8.90 -4.56 13.09
CA GLY A 42 -9.43 -3.37 13.76
C GLY A 42 -10.95 -3.25 13.58
N HIS A 43 -11.60 -2.61 14.55
CA HIS A 43 -13.06 -2.53 14.67
C HIS A 43 -13.74 -1.95 13.40
N ASP A 44 -13.13 -0.94 12.79
CA ASP A 44 -13.70 -0.19 11.65
C ASP A 44 -12.91 -0.33 10.35
N PHE A 45 -12.12 -1.41 10.22
CA PHE A 45 -11.25 -1.58 9.06
C PHE A 45 -12.03 -1.58 7.74
N HIS A 46 -13.23 -2.17 7.71
CA HIS A 46 -14.10 -2.19 6.53
C HIS A 46 -14.52 -0.78 6.06
N LEU A 47 -14.73 0.17 6.98
CA LEU A 47 -15.07 1.56 6.62
C LEU A 47 -13.88 2.25 5.95
N LEU A 48 -12.68 1.99 6.47
CA LEU A 48 -11.42 2.52 5.93
C LEU A 48 -11.17 1.99 4.50
N LEU A 49 -11.39 0.69 4.27
CA LEU A 49 -11.27 0.08 2.93
C LEU A 49 -12.30 0.64 1.95
N ASN A 50 -13.55 0.78 2.39
CA ASN A 50 -14.61 1.33 1.54
C ASN A 50 -14.32 2.78 1.12
N ALA A 51 -13.78 3.60 2.02
CA ALA A 51 -13.42 4.99 1.70
C ALA A 51 -12.31 5.07 0.64
N ALA A 52 -11.30 4.18 0.71
CA ALA A 52 -10.26 4.08 -0.31
C ALA A 52 -10.82 3.60 -1.66
N ASN A 53 -11.63 2.54 -1.64
CA ASN A 53 -12.23 1.97 -2.85
C ASN A 53 -13.21 2.91 -3.57
N GLN A 54 -13.82 3.86 -2.86
CA GLN A 54 -14.73 4.84 -3.46
C GLN A 54 -14.02 5.99 -4.17
N ARG A 55 -12.69 6.10 -4.10
CA ARG A 55 -11.93 7.14 -4.80
C ARG A 55 -11.70 6.72 -6.25
N PRO A 56 -12.28 7.41 -7.25
CA PRO A 56 -12.13 7.02 -8.66
C PRO A 56 -10.80 7.49 -9.28
N ASN A 57 -10.04 8.35 -8.59
CA ASN A 57 -8.83 8.95 -9.10
C ASN A 57 -7.75 9.04 -8.01
N GLY A 58 -6.50 8.94 -8.44
CA GLY A 58 -5.33 8.97 -7.56
C GLY A 58 -5.05 7.61 -6.93
N ALA A 59 -4.29 7.61 -5.84
CA ALA A 59 -3.97 6.42 -5.07
C ALA A 59 -4.26 6.67 -3.59
N SER A 60 -4.56 5.60 -2.86
CA SER A 60 -4.72 5.61 -1.41
C SER A 60 -3.76 4.62 -0.77
N ILE A 61 -3.01 5.11 0.22
CA ILE A 61 -2.12 4.32 1.06
C ILE A 61 -2.51 4.48 2.52
N PHE A 62 -2.16 3.50 3.34
CA PHE A 62 -2.42 3.56 4.77
C PHE A 62 -1.10 3.68 5.52
N ALA A 63 -1.01 4.69 6.38
CA ALA A 63 0.12 4.91 7.26
C ALA A 63 -0.20 4.42 8.67
N TYR A 64 0.74 3.74 9.30
CA TYR A 64 0.60 3.21 10.66
C TYR A 64 1.82 3.58 11.51
N HIS A 65 1.58 3.97 12.76
CA HIS A 65 2.67 4.30 13.68
C HIS A 65 3.40 3.03 14.10
N VAL A 66 4.71 2.95 13.84
CA VAL A 66 5.57 1.83 14.20
C VAL A 66 6.72 2.29 15.09
N HIS A 67 7.35 1.34 15.79
CA HIS A 67 8.52 1.63 16.62
C HIS A 67 9.82 1.73 15.80
N ASP A 68 9.96 0.94 14.73
CA ASP A 68 11.17 0.84 13.90
C ASP A 68 10.89 1.28 12.43
N PRO A 69 10.64 2.58 12.17
CA PRO A 69 10.22 3.09 10.86
C PRO A 69 11.27 2.91 9.74
N GLU A 70 12.56 2.85 10.05
CA GLU A 70 13.67 2.70 9.10
C GLU A 70 13.64 1.41 8.28
N ARG A 71 12.81 0.44 8.67
CA ARG A 71 12.64 -0.85 7.98
C ARG A 71 11.63 -0.79 6.83
N TYR A 72 10.89 0.31 6.71
CA TYR A 72 9.72 0.45 5.84
C TYR A 72 9.80 1.74 4.99
N GLY A 73 8.83 1.90 4.10
CA GLY A 73 8.52 3.20 3.50
C GLY A 73 7.94 4.13 4.56
N VAL A 74 8.57 5.27 4.81
CA VAL A 74 8.16 6.24 5.84
C VAL A 74 7.50 7.45 5.20
N ALA A 75 6.33 7.82 5.71
CA ALA A 75 5.59 9.00 5.24
C ALA A 75 5.86 10.22 6.13
N GLU A 76 6.28 11.32 5.52
CA GLU A 76 6.38 12.63 6.15
C GLU A 76 5.06 13.38 5.98
N PHE A 77 4.59 14.06 7.03
CA PHE A 77 3.35 14.84 7.02
C PHE A 77 3.63 16.29 7.39
N ASP A 78 2.84 17.22 6.86
CA ASP A 78 2.77 18.58 7.36
C ASP A 78 1.87 18.70 8.62
N GLY A 79 1.73 19.93 9.14
CA GLY A 79 0.92 20.21 10.33
C GLY A 79 -0.58 19.95 10.16
N ASP A 80 -1.08 19.86 8.92
CA ASP A 80 -2.47 19.57 8.59
C ASP A 80 -2.69 18.09 8.23
N GLY A 81 -1.65 17.26 8.34
CA GLY A 81 -1.70 15.82 8.07
C GLY A 81 -1.63 15.47 6.58
N LYS A 82 -1.19 16.39 5.71
CA LYS A 82 -0.95 16.10 4.30
C LYS A 82 0.43 15.49 4.12
N VAL A 83 0.52 14.44 3.30
CA VAL A 83 1.79 13.80 2.96
C VAL A 83 2.68 14.77 2.16
N LEU A 84 3.91 14.97 2.64
CA LEU A 84 4.94 15.78 2.01
C LEU A 84 5.93 14.94 1.22
N SER A 85 6.38 13.81 1.78
CA SER A 85 7.35 12.92 1.16
C SER A 85 7.16 11.46 1.60
N LEU A 86 7.67 10.54 0.78
CA LEU A 86 7.77 9.12 1.07
C LEU A 86 9.22 8.69 0.84
N GLU A 87 9.83 8.04 1.82
CA GLU A 87 11.21 7.55 1.72
C GLU A 87 11.25 6.05 2.04
N GLU A 88 11.86 5.25 1.16
CA GLU A 88 12.00 3.81 1.37
C GLU A 88 13.22 3.52 2.24
N LYS A 89 12.97 2.94 3.43
CA LYS A 89 13.99 2.52 4.41
C LYS A 89 15.00 3.63 4.75
N PRO A 90 14.53 4.81 5.23
CA PRO A 90 15.40 5.93 5.48
C PRO A 90 16.34 5.64 6.66
N GLN A 91 17.61 6.03 6.54
CA GLN A 91 18.59 5.93 7.64
C GLN A 91 18.24 6.86 8.82
N SER A 92 17.57 7.98 8.53
CA SER A 92 17.08 8.95 9.51
C SER A 92 15.60 9.24 9.22
N PRO A 93 14.68 8.43 9.76
CA PRO A 93 13.23 8.56 9.51
C PRO A 93 12.70 9.94 9.92
N LYS A 94 11.92 10.56 9.03
CA LYS A 94 11.30 11.87 9.29
C LYS A 94 10.02 11.78 10.12
N SER A 95 9.47 10.59 10.27
CA SER A 95 8.32 10.29 11.13
C SER A 95 8.36 8.82 11.56
N ASN A 96 7.46 8.45 12.46
CA ASN A 96 7.25 7.06 12.87
C ASN A 96 6.13 6.36 12.09
N TYR A 97 5.65 6.96 11.00
CA TYR A 97 4.54 6.44 10.23
C TYR A 97 5.02 5.64 9.02
N ALA A 98 4.93 4.32 9.12
CA ALA A 98 5.23 3.41 8.03
C ALA A 98 4.03 3.26 7.11
N VAL A 99 4.29 3.24 5.80
CA VAL A 99 3.31 2.85 4.78
C VAL A 99 3.13 1.34 4.87
N THR A 100 1.89 0.92 5.11
CA THR A 100 1.54 -0.51 5.19
C THR A 100 1.50 -1.16 3.81
N GLY A 101 1.51 -2.50 3.76
CA GLY A 101 1.47 -3.28 2.53
C GLY A 101 0.08 -3.38 1.88
N LEU A 102 -0.69 -2.29 1.89
CA LEU A 102 -2.01 -2.20 1.29
C LEU A 102 -2.17 -0.89 0.51
N TYR A 103 -2.48 -1.03 -0.77
CA TYR A 103 -2.48 0.05 -1.76
C TYR A 103 -3.75 -0.03 -2.60
N PHE A 104 -4.38 1.11 -2.86
CA PHE A 104 -5.54 1.29 -3.74
C PHE A 104 -5.25 2.36 -4.79
#